data_AF-A0AA36IC16-F1
#
_entry.id   AF-A0AA36IC16-F1
#
_cell.length_a   1.000
_cell.length_b   1.000
_cell.length_c   1.000
_cell.angle_alpha   90.00
_cell.angle_beta   90.00
_cell.angle_gamma   90.00
#
_symmetry.space_group_name_H-M   'P 1'
#
loop_
_entity.id
_entity.type
_entity.pdbx_description
1 polymer ?
#
loop_
_entity_poly.entity_id
_entity_poly.type
_entity_poly.pdbx_seq_one_letter_code
_entity_poly.pdbx_strand_id
1 'polypeptide(L)'
;MATFLRLAFLAPGLAFAFASAPAEVVPALRAEAAALIRRFQEAKALEDPLYRQLQELANGSAEGEHAGITEEKEIDAEEEEEEFTPVDVGCSWTLMGSLFFTMVMFYFVNYPDFDIKRYTWSIITTTISVFTAVLTFQAVDAVVLRFIVTPILHKFPVEVQDYAKPAVGFLIFLIWYAVALFAIAMAASLFKTSDPSWKGHDWVILDDALRGDHGEAVERQQLLQGCRSKGIAEVEGVEVFVSSRPTVKEKFERRTKCWAMLYAHMSAFAMISAGGDLQNAKPFVTNPAFSWLAIGLCVLFLLLVFSITAIKYTQLEETEAGRLFVEESRDAEDDVFCVAISFLVVQSARFTITGVLPSKLGLYHELALESHQSLALYGVGVLLAVLMTICALTLPRSRGKDLVVGCCSMGFAWAFLFATRCLFDSWPLLQKHNISPVTIEGRVLLAMTLSLFTCGFIIVLDKVEDALREDGEDKLYKLVKNIITALSILVGFTWEHTFDGCVEAISSLWEDALGVKLILTFLITLVVIPAWRKYILAKVVEIEKLDRERKEAARHESSRFSQETSSEEEATARLLC
;
A
#
# COMPACT_ATOMS: atom_id res chain seq x y z
N MET A 1 -16.98 23.07 -54.25
CA MET A 1 -16.08 21.91 -54.00
C MET A 1 -14.64 22.33 -53.77
N ALA A 2 -13.97 23.06 -54.68
CA ALA A 2 -12.60 23.55 -54.47
C ALA A 2 -12.44 24.53 -53.28
N THR A 3 -13.45 25.35 -52.98
CA THR A 3 -13.47 26.23 -51.79
C THR A 3 -13.68 25.45 -50.49
N PHE A 4 -14.32 24.29 -50.54
CA PHE A 4 -14.63 23.43 -49.38
C PHE A 4 -13.43 22.52 -49.03
N LEU A 5 -12.72 22.03 -50.05
CA LEU A 5 -11.46 21.29 -49.89
C LEU A 5 -10.33 22.18 -49.34
N ARG A 6 -10.30 23.47 -49.68
CA ARG A 6 -9.34 24.43 -49.08
C ARG A 6 -9.59 24.72 -47.60
N LEU A 7 -10.84 24.60 -47.13
CA LEU A 7 -11.21 24.81 -45.71
C LEU A 7 -10.88 23.61 -44.82
N ALA A 8 -10.94 22.38 -45.35
CA ALA A 8 -10.60 21.17 -44.62
C ALA A 8 -9.09 21.04 -44.33
N PHE A 9 -8.23 21.49 -45.25
CA PHE A 9 -6.77 21.50 -45.05
C PHE A 9 -6.26 22.65 -44.17
N LEU A 10 -7.08 23.65 -43.84
CA LEU A 10 -6.71 24.79 -42.99
C LEU A 10 -7.06 24.62 -41.50
N ALA A 11 -7.70 23.51 -41.11
CA ALA A 11 -8.10 23.25 -39.73
C ALA A 11 -6.94 23.29 -38.69
N PRO A 12 -5.70 22.85 -39.02
CA PRO A 12 -4.57 22.99 -38.08
C PRO A 12 -4.01 24.42 -37.99
N GLY A 13 -4.14 25.23 -39.05
CA GLY A 13 -3.64 26.61 -39.10
C GLY A 13 -4.60 27.64 -38.47
N LEU A 14 -5.89 27.33 -38.42
CA LEU A 14 -6.92 28.21 -37.85
C LEU A 14 -6.80 28.37 -36.33
N ALA A 15 -6.30 27.36 -35.60
CA ALA A 15 -6.04 27.46 -34.17
C ALA A 15 -4.96 28.52 -33.83
N PHE A 16 -3.97 28.70 -34.71
CA PHE A 16 -2.91 29.70 -34.54
C PHE A 16 -3.38 31.13 -34.91
N ALA A 17 -4.28 31.25 -35.89
CA ALA A 17 -4.93 32.51 -36.24
C ALA A 17 -5.95 32.97 -35.16
N PHE A 18 -6.59 32.03 -34.44
CA PHE A 18 -7.50 32.33 -33.33
C PHE A 18 -6.80 32.97 -32.12
N ALA A 19 -5.50 32.70 -31.92
CA ALA A 19 -4.71 33.26 -30.83
C ALA A 19 -4.16 34.67 -31.12
N SER A 20 -4.21 35.14 -32.38
CA SER A 20 -3.57 36.39 -32.83
C SER A 20 -4.54 37.42 -33.43
N ALA A 21 -5.84 37.13 -33.51
CA ALA A 21 -6.83 38.05 -34.09
C ALA A 21 -7.34 39.10 -33.08
N PRO A 22 -7.51 40.38 -33.50
CA PRO A 22 -8.03 41.43 -32.64
C PRO A 22 -9.49 41.17 -32.21
N ALA A 23 -9.82 41.59 -30.98
CA ALA A 23 -11.04 41.22 -30.23
C ALA A 23 -12.38 41.55 -30.91
N GLU A 24 -12.39 42.36 -31.96
CA GLU A 24 -13.60 42.79 -32.69
C GLU A 24 -14.09 41.76 -33.74
N VAL A 25 -13.27 40.80 -34.15
CA VAL A 25 -13.58 39.86 -35.25
C VAL A 25 -14.15 38.50 -34.78
N VAL A 26 -13.94 38.16 -33.50
CA VAL A 26 -14.34 36.90 -32.86
C VAL A 26 -15.86 36.62 -32.88
N PRO A 27 -16.77 37.60 -32.75
CA PRO A 27 -18.21 37.35 -32.73
C PRO A 27 -18.78 36.89 -34.08
N ALA A 28 -18.28 37.45 -35.19
CA ALA A 28 -18.78 37.15 -36.54
C ALA A 28 -18.39 35.72 -36.98
N LEU A 29 -17.16 35.30 -36.70
CA LEU A 29 -16.68 33.94 -36.99
C LEU A 29 -17.37 32.87 -36.14
N ARG A 30 -17.71 33.16 -34.87
CA ARG A 30 -18.52 32.25 -34.04
C ARG A 30 -19.94 32.10 -34.57
N ALA A 31 -20.54 33.17 -35.12
CA ALA A 31 -21.87 33.11 -35.71
C ALA A 31 -21.90 32.27 -37.00
N GLU A 32 -20.88 32.38 -37.87
CA GLU A 32 -20.76 31.54 -39.06
C GLU A 32 -20.50 30.06 -38.74
N ALA A 33 -19.64 29.77 -37.76
CA ALA A 33 -19.38 28.39 -37.31
C ALA A 33 -20.64 27.75 -36.70
N ALA A 34 -21.39 28.49 -35.88
CA ALA A 34 -22.65 28.02 -35.30
C ALA A 34 -23.73 27.78 -36.38
N ALA A 35 -23.80 28.62 -37.41
CA ALA A 35 -24.71 28.43 -38.54
C ALA A 35 -24.35 27.19 -39.38
N LEU A 36 -23.05 26.90 -39.54
CA LEU A 36 -22.57 25.72 -40.26
C LEU A 36 -22.88 24.42 -39.49
N ILE A 37 -22.66 24.41 -38.18
CA ILE A 37 -22.98 23.27 -37.30
C ILE A 37 -24.49 23.00 -37.30
N ARG A 38 -25.31 24.06 -37.25
CA ARG A 38 -26.76 23.94 -37.32
C ARG A 38 -27.24 23.36 -38.65
N ARG A 39 -26.66 23.78 -39.77
CA ARG A 39 -26.95 23.19 -41.10
C ARG A 39 -26.52 21.71 -41.19
N PHE A 40 -25.43 21.35 -40.53
CA PHE A 40 -24.97 19.96 -40.47
C PHE A 40 -25.91 19.07 -39.64
N GLN A 41 -26.44 19.59 -38.54
CA GLN A 41 -27.44 18.90 -37.71
C GLN A 41 -28.80 18.80 -38.40
N GLU A 42 -29.22 19.83 -39.15
CA GLU A 42 -30.45 19.81 -39.95
C GLU A 42 -30.35 18.82 -41.13
N ALA A 43 -29.19 18.70 -41.78
CA ALA A 43 -28.96 17.69 -42.83
C ALA A 43 -28.96 16.25 -42.28
N LYS A 44 -28.49 16.05 -41.04
CA LYS A 44 -28.53 14.75 -40.34
C LYS A 44 -29.96 14.32 -39.97
N ALA A 45 -30.87 15.26 -39.76
CA ALA A 45 -32.26 14.99 -39.38
C ALA A 45 -33.18 14.62 -40.56
N LEU A 46 -32.74 14.83 -41.80
CA LEU A 46 -33.57 14.70 -43.01
C LEU A 46 -33.29 13.46 -43.87
N GLU A 47 -32.38 12.56 -43.44
CA GLU A 47 -31.93 11.37 -44.23
C GLU A 47 -31.70 11.68 -45.73
N ASP A 48 -31.09 12.84 -46.00
CA ASP A 48 -30.82 13.31 -47.36
C ASP A 48 -29.79 12.40 -48.06
N PRO A 49 -30.00 11.99 -49.34
CA PRO A 49 -29.06 11.19 -50.13
C PRO A 49 -27.61 11.70 -50.12
N LEU A 50 -27.41 12.99 -49.89
CA LEU A 50 -26.09 13.62 -49.78
C LEU A 50 -25.27 13.09 -48.58
N TYR A 51 -25.92 12.70 -47.48
CA TYR A 51 -25.25 12.17 -46.28
C TYR A 51 -24.70 10.76 -46.53
N ARG A 52 -25.43 9.92 -47.28
CA ARG A 52 -24.93 8.59 -47.68
C ARG A 52 -23.73 8.68 -48.62
N GLN A 53 -23.75 9.59 -49.59
CA GLN A 53 -22.61 9.79 -50.49
C GLN A 53 -21.34 10.27 -49.76
N LEU A 54 -21.49 11.08 -48.71
CA LEU A 54 -20.36 11.50 -47.86
C LEU A 54 -19.83 10.36 -46.97
N GLN A 55 -20.69 9.44 -46.54
CA GLN A 55 -20.31 8.25 -45.77
C GLN A 55 -19.61 7.20 -46.65
N GLU A 56 -20.05 7.03 -47.91
CA GLU A 56 -19.40 6.17 -48.89
C GLU A 56 -18.03 6.73 -49.34
N LEU A 57 -17.87 8.06 -49.44
CA LEU A 57 -16.58 8.70 -49.70
C LEU A 57 -15.61 8.64 -48.50
N ALA A 58 -16.13 8.62 -47.27
CA ALA A 58 -15.32 8.48 -46.07
C ALA A 58 -14.90 7.01 -45.80
N ASN A 59 -15.75 6.05 -46.18
CA ASN A 59 -15.46 4.62 -46.02
C ASN A 59 -14.75 4.00 -47.23
N GLY A 60 -14.84 4.60 -48.41
CA GLY A 60 -14.23 4.11 -49.66
C GLY A 60 -12.77 4.53 -49.89
N SER A 61 -12.08 5.09 -48.89
CA SER A 61 -10.63 5.34 -48.98
C SER A 61 -9.77 4.19 -48.44
N ALA A 62 -10.40 3.06 -48.09
CA ALA A 62 -9.73 1.79 -47.83
C ALA A 62 -10.26 0.78 -48.86
N GLU A 63 -9.33 0.06 -49.51
CA GLU A 63 -9.55 -1.01 -50.51
C GLU A 63 -9.57 -0.60 -52.01
N GLY A 64 -8.36 -0.38 -52.54
CA GLY A 64 -7.80 -1.06 -53.73
C GLY A 64 -8.41 -0.86 -55.13
N GLU A 65 -7.60 -0.37 -56.08
CA GLU A 65 -7.42 -1.04 -57.38
C GLU A 65 -6.13 -0.63 -58.12
N HIS A 66 -5.39 -1.64 -58.58
CA HIS A 66 -4.21 -1.60 -59.44
C HIS A 66 -4.54 -1.14 -60.88
N ALA A 67 -3.64 -0.39 -61.54
CA ALA A 67 -3.01 -0.77 -62.82
C ALA A 67 -2.20 0.39 -63.44
N GLY A 68 -0.91 0.16 -63.73
CA GLY A 68 -0.12 1.05 -64.60
C GLY A 68 1.39 1.01 -64.40
N ILE A 69 2.03 -0.04 -64.93
CA ILE A 69 3.43 -0.18 -65.43
C ILE A 69 4.20 1.15 -65.49
N THR A 70 5.41 1.31 -64.92
CA THR A 70 6.73 0.98 -65.50
C THR A 70 7.85 1.15 -64.44
N GLU A 71 8.90 0.31 -64.55
CA GLU A 71 10.29 0.35 -64.03
C GLU A 71 10.74 1.67 -63.35
N GLU A 72 11.37 1.74 -62.18
CA GLU A 72 12.58 1.06 -61.69
C GLU A 72 12.50 0.83 -60.17
N LYS A 73 12.99 -0.33 -59.68
CA LYS A 73 13.18 -0.60 -58.26
C LYS A 73 14.51 -0.01 -57.79
N GLU A 74 14.48 1.18 -57.20
CA GLU A 74 15.41 1.50 -56.12
C GLU A 74 14.94 0.73 -54.89
N ILE A 75 15.77 -0.21 -54.43
CA ILE A 75 15.59 -0.89 -53.14
C ILE A 75 16.12 0.08 -52.09
N ASP A 76 15.30 1.07 -51.74
CA ASP A 76 15.38 1.64 -50.41
C ASP A 76 14.62 0.68 -49.51
N ALA A 77 15.35 -0.03 -48.67
CA ALA A 77 14.77 -0.69 -47.51
C ALA A 77 14.27 0.44 -46.59
N GLU A 78 13.03 0.87 -46.80
CA GLU A 78 12.24 1.45 -45.72
C GLU A 78 12.18 0.35 -44.65
N GLU A 79 13.02 0.49 -43.63
CA GLU A 79 12.78 -0.17 -42.35
C GLU A 79 11.36 0.24 -41.96
N GLU A 80 10.39 -0.66 -42.12
CA GLU A 80 9.07 -0.51 -41.51
C GLU A 80 9.35 -0.32 -40.02
N GLU A 81 9.33 0.93 -39.55
CA GLU A 81 9.41 1.23 -38.12
C GLU A 81 8.24 0.48 -37.49
N GLU A 82 8.54 -0.59 -36.74
CA GLU A 82 7.52 -1.34 -36.01
C GLU A 82 6.78 -0.36 -35.09
N GLU A 83 5.58 0.08 -35.51
CA GLU A 83 4.75 0.97 -34.70
C GLU A 83 4.33 0.21 -33.44
N PHE A 84 4.96 0.54 -32.31
CA PHE A 84 4.63 -0.06 -31.02
C PHE A 84 3.19 0.28 -30.64
N THR A 85 2.39 -0.76 -30.35
CA THR A 85 1.06 -0.55 -29.80
C THR A 85 1.18 0.00 -28.37
N PRO A 86 0.16 0.68 -27.83
CA PRO A 86 0.13 1.08 -26.42
C PRO A 86 0.36 -0.12 -25.48
N VAL A 87 -0.14 -1.29 -25.85
CA VAL A 87 0.06 -2.53 -25.10
C VAL A 87 1.54 -2.93 -25.06
N ASP A 88 2.27 -2.78 -26.17
CA ASP A 88 3.70 -3.08 -26.25
C ASP A 88 4.51 -2.13 -25.37
N VAL A 89 4.14 -0.85 -25.36
CA VAL A 89 4.74 0.17 -24.49
C VAL A 89 4.47 -0.15 -23.01
N GLY A 90 3.25 -0.51 -22.66
CA GLY A 90 2.89 -0.90 -21.30
C GLY A 90 3.59 -2.18 -20.82
N CYS A 91 3.69 -3.19 -21.67
CA CYS A 91 4.46 -4.41 -21.40
C CYS A 91 5.94 -4.09 -21.21
N SER A 92 6.50 -3.21 -22.04
CA SER A 92 7.90 -2.77 -21.96
C SER A 92 8.19 -2.04 -20.66
N TRP A 93 7.34 -1.09 -20.25
CA TRP A 93 7.47 -0.40 -18.96
C TRP A 93 7.40 -1.36 -17.77
N THR A 94 6.48 -2.32 -17.83
CA THR A 94 6.29 -3.31 -16.76
C THR A 94 7.51 -4.23 -16.65
N LEU A 95 8.01 -4.73 -17.78
CA LEU A 95 9.18 -5.62 -17.81
C LEU A 95 10.44 -4.89 -17.36
N MET A 96 10.73 -3.73 -17.94
CA MET A 96 11.92 -2.94 -17.60
C MET A 96 11.87 -2.44 -16.16
N GLY A 97 10.72 -1.94 -15.72
CA GLY A 97 10.50 -1.49 -14.35
C GLY A 97 10.68 -2.63 -13.36
N SER A 98 10.06 -3.79 -13.59
CA SER A 98 10.14 -4.95 -12.69
C SER A 98 11.57 -5.47 -12.56
N LEU A 99 12.32 -5.54 -13.67
CA LEU A 99 13.74 -5.94 -13.64
C LEU A 99 14.57 -4.94 -12.83
N PHE A 100 14.45 -3.65 -13.13
CA PHE A 100 15.17 -2.59 -12.44
C PHE A 100 14.87 -2.59 -10.94
N PHE A 101 13.59 -2.61 -10.57
CA PHE A 101 13.17 -2.60 -9.18
C PHE A 101 13.60 -3.86 -8.43
N THR A 102 13.54 -5.03 -9.07
CA THR A 102 14.05 -6.28 -8.49
C THR A 102 15.54 -6.16 -8.16
N MET A 103 16.35 -5.62 -9.07
CA MET A 103 17.78 -5.39 -8.83
C MET A 103 18.03 -4.38 -7.69
N VAL A 104 17.30 -3.27 -7.66
CA VAL A 104 17.36 -2.31 -6.55
C VAL A 104 17.04 -2.98 -5.22
N MET A 105 15.99 -3.81 -5.15
CA MET A 105 15.65 -4.59 -3.96
C MET A 105 16.78 -5.52 -3.55
N PHE A 106 17.43 -6.23 -4.50
CA PHE A 106 18.58 -7.09 -4.21
C PHE A 106 19.75 -6.32 -3.57
N TYR A 107 20.03 -5.09 -4.02
CA TYR A 107 21.05 -4.24 -3.39
C TYR A 107 20.68 -3.86 -1.96
N PHE A 108 19.41 -3.47 -1.72
CA PHE A 108 18.95 -3.02 -0.42
C PHE A 108 18.86 -4.16 0.61
N VAL A 109 18.38 -5.35 0.22
CA VAL A 109 18.31 -6.51 1.15
C VAL A 109 19.69 -7.06 1.53
N ASN A 110 20.71 -6.80 0.71
CA ASN A 110 22.09 -7.20 0.94
C ASN A 110 23.00 -6.03 1.35
N TYR A 111 22.42 -4.86 1.66
CA TYR A 111 23.20 -3.67 1.96
C TYR A 111 24.14 -3.89 3.16
N PRO A 112 25.38 -3.35 3.17
CA PRO A 112 26.33 -3.56 4.26
C PRO A 112 25.82 -3.03 5.60
N ASP A 113 25.13 -1.89 5.57
CA ASP A 113 24.51 -1.30 6.76
C ASP A 113 23.35 -2.16 7.27
N PHE A 114 23.34 -2.39 8.60
CA PHE A 114 22.37 -3.25 9.25
C PHE A 114 20.97 -2.61 9.37
N ASP A 115 20.91 -1.31 9.56
CA ASP A 115 19.67 -0.54 9.71
C ASP A 115 18.94 -0.47 8.36
N ILE A 116 19.64 -0.12 7.27
CA ILE A 116 19.08 -0.15 5.90
C ILE A 116 18.55 -1.55 5.53
N LYS A 117 19.33 -2.59 5.81
CA LYS A 117 18.94 -3.99 5.55
C LYS A 117 17.65 -4.32 6.29
N ARG A 118 17.60 -4.03 7.58
CA ARG A 118 16.42 -4.29 8.42
C ARG A 118 15.19 -3.54 7.94
N TYR A 119 15.34 -2.26 7.59
CA TYR A 119 14.26 -1.44 7.07
C TYR A 119 13.71 -1.98 5.77
N THR A 120 14.60 -2.42 4.88
CA THR A 120 14.21 -3.06 3.62
C THR A 120 13.41 -4.33 3.87
N TRP A 121 13.89 -5.25 4.73
CA TRP A 121 13.16 -6.47 5.06
C TRP A 121 11.81 -6.20 5.75
N SER A 122 11.76 -5.20 6.63
CA SER A 122 10.53 -4.74 7.30
C SER A 122 9.50 -4.20 6.28
N ILE A 123 9.96 -3.43 5.29
CA ILE A 123 9.11 -2.92 4.22
C ILE A 123 8.59 -4.05 3.35
N ILE A 124 9.45 -5.00 2.95
CA ILE A 124 9.04 -6.14 2.13
C ILE A 124 7.97 -6.97 2.86
N THR A 125 8.17 -7.32 4.12
CA THR A 125 7.19 -8.12 4.87
C THR A 125 5.85 -7.40 5.02
N THR A 126 5.86 -6.11 5.31
CA THR A 126 4.64 -5.32 5.53
C THR A 126 3.92 -5.07 4.20
N THR A 127 4.66 -4.79 3.13
CA THR A 127 4.11 -4.62 1.78
C THR A 127 3.38 -5.89 1.33
N ILE A 128 4.01 -7.07 1.49
CA ILE A 128 3.40 -8.34 1.11
C ILE A 128 2.17 -8.66 1.96
N SER A 129 2.22 -8.37 3.27
CA SER A 129 1.08 -8.62 4.15
C SER A 129 -0.11 -7.72 3.84
N VAL A 130 0.12 -6.42 3.58
CA VAL A 130 -0.93 -5.47 3.15
C VAL A 130 -1.49 -5.89 1.80
N PHE A 131 -0.63 -6.16 0.82
CA PHE A 131 -1.04 -6.60 -0.51
C PHE A 131 -1.93 -7.85 -0.48
N THR A 132 -1.47 -8.91 0.20
CA THR A 132 -2.23 -10.17 0.30
C THR A 132 -3.52 -10.00 1.10
N ALA A 133 -3.52 -9.20 2.15
CA ALA A 133 -4.72 -8.88 2.93
C ALA A 133 -5.76 -8.17 2.08
N VAL A 134 -5.39 -7.09 1.38
CA VAL A 134 -6.32 -6.31 0.55
C VAL A 134 -6.89 -7.14 -0.58
N LEU A 135 -6.02 -7.84 -1.33
CA LEU A 135 -6.46 -8.67 -2.45
C LEU A 135 -7.47 -9.73 -2.00
N THR A 136 -7.21 -10.37 -0.85
CA THR A 136 -8.14 -11.35 -0.26
C THR A 136 -9.43 -10.67 0.21
N PHE A 137 -9.32 -9.52 0.89
CA PHE A 137 -10.47 -8.79 1.41
C PHE A 137 -11.39 -8.34 0.28
N GLN A 138 -10.87 -7.73 -0.78
CA GLN A 138 -11.67 -7.27 -1.92
C GLN A 138 -12.36 -8.42 -2.66
N ALA A 139 -11.67 -9.55 -2.83
CA ALA A 139 -12.26 -10.74 -3.42
C ALA A 139 -13.47 -11.23 -2.59
N VAL A 140 -13.33 -11.29 -1.26
CA VAL A 140 -14.43 -11.66 -0.36
C VAL A 140 -15.51 -10.57 -0.31
N ASP A 141 -15.14 -9.29 -0.27
CA ASP A 141 -16.06 -8.16 -0.26
C ASP A 141 -16.92 -8.13 -1.52
N ALA A 142 -16.36 -8.43 -2.70
CA ALA A 142 -17.12 -8.55 -3.95
C ALA A 142 -18.21 -9.64 -3.88
N VAL A 143 -17.91 -10.78 -3.25
CA VAL A 143 -18.87 -11.87 -3.04
C VAL A 143 -19.93 -11.46 -2.02
N VAL A 144 -19.51 -10.93 -0.86
CA VAL A 144 -20.41 -10.49 0.21
C VAL A 144 -21.33 -9.38 -0.31
N LEU A 145 -20.79 -8.43 -1.07
CA LEU A 145 -21.56 -7.35 -1.68
C LEU A 145 -22.65 -7.91 -2.60
N ARG A 146 -22.26 -8.78 -3.56
CA ARG A 146 -23.17 -9.32 -4.57
C ARG A 146 -24.26 -10.23 -4.00
N PHE A 147 -23.90 -11.14 -3.08
CA PHE A 147 -24.79 -12.21 -2.63
C PHE A 147 -25.47 -11.94 -1.28
N ILE A 148 -24.91 -11.05 -0.45
CA ILE A 148 -25.43 -10.79 0.90
C ILE A 148 -25.95 -9.35 1.00
N VAL A 149 -25.10 -8.36 0.72
CA VAL A 149 -25.43 -6.94 0.96
C VAL A 149 -26.49 -6.44 -0.01
N THR A 150 -26.31 -6.61 -1.32
CA THR A 150 -27.28 -6.12 -2.32
C THR A 150 -28.69 -6.71 -2.11
N PRO A 151 -28.87 -8.03 -1.89
CA PRO A 151 -30.18 -8.59 -1.58
C PRO A 151 -30.79 -8.10 -0.27
N ILE A 152 -29.98 -7.84 0.76
CA ILE A 152 -30.45 -7.27 2.03
C ILE A 152 -30.89 -5.82 1.84
N LEU A 153 -30.09 -5.00 1.15
CA LEU A 153 -30.39 -3.59 0.91
C LEU A 153 -31.66 -3.40 0.07
N HIS A 154 -31.87 -4.25 -0.95
CA HIS A 154 -33.08 -4.21 -1.78
C HIS A 154 -34.38 -4.48 -1.00
N LYS A 155 -34.32 -5.06 0.21
CA LYS A 155 -35.50 -5.22 1.08
C LYS A 155 -35.93 -3.92 1.76
N PHE A 156 -35.05 -2.93 1.84
CA PHE A 156 -35.35 -1.63 2.45
C PHE A 156 -35.85 -0.63 1.40
N PRO A 157 -36.74 0.31 1.78
CA PRO A 157 -37.09 1.45 0.94
C PRO A 157 -35.84 2.26 0.57
N VAL A 158 -35.81 2.84 -0.65
CA VAL A 158 -34.66 3.58 -1.20
C VAL A 158 -34.15 4.66 -0.24
N GLU A 159 -35.06 5.36 0.45
CA GLU A 159 -34.71 6.42 1.43
C GLU A 159 -33.94 5.89 2.65
N VAL A 160 -34.16 4.62 3.02
CA VAL A 160 -33.51 3.96 4.17
C VAL A 160 -32.22 3.26 3.73
N GLN A 161 -32.07 2.94 2.44
CA GLN A 161 -30.89 2.24 1.92
C GLN A 161 -29.59 3.03 2.17
N ASP A 162 -29.63 4.36 2.02
CA ASP A 162 -28.49 5.25 2.27
C ASP A 162 -27.98 5.15 3.72
N TYR A 163 -28.88 4.93 4.68
CA TYR A 163 -28.54 4.77 6.11
C TYR A 163 -28.24 3.32 6.50
N ALA A 164 -28.87 2.35 5.82
CA ALA A 164 -28.66 0.94 6.07
C ALA A 164 -27.28 0.48 5.59
N LYS A 165 -26.74 1.07 4.52
CA LYS A 165 -25.45 0.68 3.94
C LYS A 165 -24.28 0.84 4.93
N PRO A 166 -24.07 2.01 5.59
CA PRO A 166 -23.05 2.12 6.64
C PRO A 166 -23.25 1.11 7.78
N ALA A 167 -24.49 0.89 8.23
CA ALA A 167 -24.78 -0.05 9.32
C ALA A 167 -24.39 -1.50 8.97
N VAL A 168 -24.66 -1.93 7.74
CA VAL A 168 -24.20 -3.24 7.23
C VAL A 168 -22.67 -3.27 7.14
N GLY A 169 -22.04 -2.19 6.71
CA GLY A 169 -20.57 -2.06 6.70
C GLY A 169 -19.94 -2.25 8.08
N PHE A 170 -20.48 -1.60 9.12
CA PHE A 170 -20.02 -1.78 10.49
C PHE A 170 -20.23 -3.21 11.01
N LEU A 171 -21.32 -3.88 10.61
CA LEU A 171 -21.54 -5.29 10.93
C LEU A 171 -20.50 -6.20 10.26
N ILE A 172 -20.18 -5.96 8.99
CA ILE A 172 -19.13 -6.69 8.26
C ILE A 172 -17.77 -6.48 8.93
N PHE A 173 -17.45 -5.26 9.37
CA PHE A 173 -16.26 -4.99 10.18
C PHE A 173 -16.23 -5.83 11.46
N LEU A 174 -17.33 -5.88 12.23
CA LEU A 174 -17.40 -6.67 13.46
C LEU A 174 -17.20 -8.17 13.19
N ILE A 175 -17.70 -8.68 12.06
CA ILE A 175 -17.46 -10.07 11.63
C ILE A 175 -15.98 -10.28 11.33
N TRP A 176 -15.35 -9.41 10.55
CA TRP A 176 -13.91 -9.51 10.25
C TRP A 176 -13.05 -9.41 11.50
N TYR A 177 -13.38 -8.50 12.41
CA TYR A 177 -12.70 -8.35 13.69
C TYR A 177 -12.85 -9.60 14.56
N ALA A 178 -14.03 -10.21 14.62
CA ALA A 178 -14.22 -11.49 15.31
C ALA A 178 -13.43 -12.63 14.66
N VAL A 179 -13.37 -12.68 13.33
CA VAL A 179 -12.54 -13.64 12.58
C VAL A 179 -11.06 -13.42 12.88
N ALA A 180 -10.60 -12.18 12.96
CA ALA A 180 -9.23 -11.83 13.32
C ALA A 180 -8.88 -12.38 14.71
N LEU A 181 -9.67 -12.06 15.73
CA LEU A 181 -9.46 -12.56 17.10
C LEU A 181 -9.49 -14.08 17.16
N PHE A 182 -10.42 -14.72 16.44
CA PHE A 182 -10.49 -16.18 16.38
C PHE A 182 -9.25 -16.79 15.72
N ALA A 183 -8.78 -16.22 14.61
CA ALA A 183 -7.58 -16.67 13.91
C ALA A 183 -6.33 -16.52 14.78
N ILE A 184 -6.18 -15.40 15.50
CA ILE A 184 -5.07 -15.16 16.43
C ILE A 184 -5.15 -16.17 17.58
N ALA A 185 -6.33 -16.41 18.17
CA ALA A 185 -6.52 -17.39 19.24
C ALA A 185 -6.17 -18.82 18.79
N MET A 186 -6.58 -19.21 17.58
CA MET A 186 -6.19 -20.50 16.98
C MET A 186 -4.68 -20.58 16.73
N ALA A 187 -4.08 -19.50 16.22
CA ALA A 187 -2.66 -19.43 15.92
C ALA A 187 -1.78 -19.43 17.18
N ALA A 188 -2.26 -18.86 18.29
CA ALA A 188 -1.64 -18.94 19.61
C ALA A 188 -1.85 -20.30 20.30
N SER A 189 -2.74 -21.15 19.78
CA SER A 189 -3.17 -22.44 20.36
C SER A 189 -3.96 -22.34 21.67
N LEU A 190 -4.73 -21.27 21.85
CA LEU A 190 -5.51 -21.04 23.06
C LEU A 190 -6.56 -22.14 23.34
N PHE A 191 -7.01 -22.86 22.30
CA PHE A 191 -8.03 -23.90 22.41
C PHE A 191 -7.49 -25.30 22.76
N LYS A 192 -6.18 -25.50 22.88
CA LYS A 192 -5.64 -26.82 23.27
C LYS A 192 -5.70 -27.00 24.78
N THR A 193 -6.20 -28.17 25.21
CA THR A 193 -6.45 -28.52 26.62
C THR A 193 -5.19 -28.66 27.48
N SER A 194 -4.04 -28.83 26.85
CA SER A 194 -2.74 -28.82 27.51
C SER A 194 -2.02 -27.55 27.09
N ASP A 195 -1.62 -26.74 28.07
CA ASP A 195 -0.69 -25.64 27.83
C ASP A 195 0.48 -26.21 27.04
N PRO A 196 0.75 -25.71 25.82
CA PRO A 196 1.88 -26.19 25.06
C PRO A 196 3.11 -25.89 25.90
N SER A 197 3.81 -26.93 26.35
CA SER A 197 5.12 -26.81 26.96
C SER A 197 6.06 -26.23 25.91
N TRP A 198 6.13 -24.90 25.81
CA TRP A 198 7.15 -24.18 25.03
C TRP A 198 8.55 -24.34 25.66
N LYS A 199 8.66 -25.14 26.73
CA LYS A 199 9.90 -25.53 27.39
C LYS A 199 10.63 -26.55 26.52
N GLY A 200 11.62 -26.05 25.79
CA GLY A 200 12.53 -26.84 24.98
C GLY A 200 13.45 -25.91 24.22
N HIS A 201 14.75 -26.17 24.27
CA HIS A 201 15.71 -25.49 23.41
C HIS A 201 16.32 -26.53 22.49
N ASP A 202 16.27 -26.25 21.20
CA ASP A 202 16.98 -27.03 20.20
C ASP A 202 18.23 -26.24 19.81
N TRP A 203 19.32 -26.97 19.54
CA TRP A 203 20.49 -26.36 18.92
C TRP A 203 20.18 -26.18 17.45
N VAL A 204 20.25 -24.94 16.96
CA VAL A 204 20.02 -24.62 15.56
C VAL A 204 21.26 -24.06 14.91
N ILE A 205 21.45 -24.36 13.63
CA ILE A 205 22.52 -23.82 12.80
C ILE A 205 22.33 -22.31 12.68
N LEU A 206 23.42 -21.58 12.90
CA LEU A 206 23.50 -20.12 12.96
C LEU A 206 24.64 -19.54 12.11
N ASP A 207 25.16 -20.36 11.20
CA ASP A 207 26.08 -19.96 10.15
C ASP A 207 25.46 -18.90 9.23
N ASP A 208 26.18 -18.53 8.15
CA ASP A 208 25.74 -17.54 7.16
C ASP A 208 24.23 -17.64 6.88
N ALA A 209 23.55 -16.50 7.03
CA ALA A 209 22.14 -16.30 6.75
C ALA A 209 21.69 -16.80 5.36
N LEU A 210 22.65 -16.98 4.44
CA LEU A 210 22.48 -17.46 3.07
C LEU A 210 22.59 -18.98 2.93
N ARG A 211 23.00 -19.70 3.97
CA ARG A 211 23.08 -21.16 3.98
C ARG A 211 21.68 -21.78 4.02
N GLY A 212 21.44 -22.81 3.21
CA GLY A 212 20.11 -23.41 3.05
C GLY A 212 19.59 -24.13 4.29
N ASP A 213 20.50 -24.55 5.17
CA ASP A 213 20.30 -25.25 6.44
C ASP A 213 20.26 -24.28 7.65
N HIS A 214 20.30 -22.97 7.41
CA HIS A 214 20.21 -21.96 8.48
C HIS A 214 18.89 -22.11 9.26
N GLY A 215 18.99 -22.22 10.58
CA GLY A 215 17.84 -22.41 11.47
C GLY A 215 17.31 -23.85 11.53
N GLU A 216 17.93 -24.82 10.86
CA GLU A 216 17.61 -26.23 11.05
C GLU A 216 18.12 -26.75 12.39
N ALA A 217 17.35 -27.65 13.00
CA ALA A 217 17.69 -28.24 14.28
C ALA A 217 18.77 -29.30 14.09
N VAL A 218 19.82 -29.18 14.87
CA VAL A 218 20.97 -30.09 14.88
C VAL A 218 20.71 -31.20 15.90
N GLU A 219 20.99 -32.43 15.50
CA GLU A 219 20.90 -33.55 16.43
C GLU A 219 21.97 -33.42 17.52
N ARG A 220 21.62 -33.79 18.75
CA ARG A 220 22.52 -33.64 19.90
C ARG A 220 23.86 -34.38 19.73
N GLN A 221 23.91 -35.38 18.86
CA GLN A 221 25.10 -36.18 18.54
C GLN A 221 26.09 -35.42 17.65
N GLN A 222 25.62 -34.45 16.87
CA GLN A 222 26.43 -33.64 15.97
C GLN A 222 27.11 -32.47 16.70
N LEU A 223 26.80 -32.25 17.99
CA LEU A 223 27.32 -31.12 18.76
C LEU A 223 28.73 -31.41 19.27
N LEU A 224 29.75 -30.75 18.70
CA LEU A 224 31.14 -30.89 19.11
C LEU A 224 31.42 -30.18 20.44
N GLN A 225 30.94 -28.93 20.57
CA GLN A 225 31.15 -28.11 21.75
C GLN A 225 29.95 -27.18 21.99
N GLY A 226 29.48 -27.08 23.22
CA GLY A 226 28.42 -26.14 23.60
C GLY A 226 28.75 -25.40 24.90
N CYS A 227 28.73 -24.07 24.87
CA CYS A 227 28.88 -23.24 26.05
C CYS A 227 27.71 -22.24 26.14
N ARG A 228 26.92 -22.38 27.22
CA ARG A 228 25.69 -21.59 27.45
C ARG A 228 24.71 -21.71 26.28
N SER A 229 24.62 -20.68 25.44
CA SER A 229 23.69 -20.57 24.32
C SER A 229 24.37 -20.69 22.96
N LYS A 230 25.70 -20.77 22.87
CA LYS A 230 26.43 -20.90 21.59
C LYS A 230 27.31 -22.14 21.58
N GLY A 231 27.53 -22.70 20.40
CA GLY A 231 28.31 -23.92 20.23
C GLY A 231 28.79 -24.11 18.80
N ILE A 232 29.50 -25.21 18.58
CA ILE A 232 29.97 -25.69 17.28
C ILE A 232 29.41 -27.10 17.10
N ALA A 233 28.84 -27.37 15.94
CA ALA A 233 28.39 -28.70 15.52
C ALA A 233 29.07 -29.13 14.22
N GLU A 234 29.14 -30.42 13.98
CA GLU A 234 29.62 -31.00 12.73
C GLU A 234 28.41 -31.50 11.93
N VAL A 235 28.11 -30.85 10.81
CA VAL A 235 27.03 -31.22 9.91
C VAL A 235 27.65 -31.58 8.57
N GLU A 236 27.45 -32.82 8.14
CA GLU A 236 28.02 -33.36 6.89
C GLU A 236 29.55 -33.21 6.77
N GLY A 237 30.27 -33.27 7.90
CA GLY A 237 31.73 -33.14 7.93
C GLY A 237 32.24 -31.68 7.90
N VAL A 238 31.35 -30.70 8.05
CA VAL A 238 31.70 -29.27 8.14
C VAL A 238 31.34 -28.75 9.52
N GLU A 239 32.28 -28.04 10.16
CA GLU A 239 32.03 -27.35 11.42
C GLU A 239 31.16 -26.12 11.17
N VAL A 240 30.05 -26.03 11.90
CA VAL A 240 29.06 -24.96 11.80
C VAL A 240 28.79 -24.35 13.17
N PHE A 241 28.59 -23.05 13.22
CA PHE A 241 28.18 -22.39 14.46
C PHE A 241 26.71 -22.69 14.76
N VAL A 242 26.43 -23.08 16.01
CA VAL A 242 25.08 -23.38 16.49
C VAL A 242 24.70 -22.55 17.70
N SER A 243 23.40 -22.34 17.92
CA SER A 243 22.89 -21.76 19.16
C SER A 243 21.67 -22.48 19.67
N SER A 244 21.56 -22.57 20.99
CA SER A 244 20.39 -23.07 21.69
C SER A 244 19.25 -22.06 21.59
N ARG A 245 18.18 -22.39 20.85
CA ARG A 245 17.02 -21.53 20.64
C ARG A 245 15.70 -22.23 20.99
N PRO A 246 14.69 -21.50 21.51
CA PRO A 246 13.37 -22.04 21.78
C PRO A 246 12.53 -22.14 20.49
N THR A 247 12.92 -23.04 19.59
CA THR A 247 12.34 -23.18 18.23
C THR A 247 10.83 -23.36 18.23
N VAL A 248 10.28 -24.07 19.20
CA VAL A 248 8.83 -24.32 19.34
C VAL A 248 8.10 -23.01 19.62
N LYS A 249 8.61 -22.21 20.56
CA LYS A 249 8.06 -20.89 20.90
C LYS A 249 8.11 -19.95 19.69
N GLU A 250 9.27 -19.87 19.04
CA GLU A 250 9.48 -19.02 17.86
C GLU A 250 8.56 -19.40 16.69
N LYS A 251 8.24 -20.70 16.52
CA LYS A 251 7.25 -21.17 15.54
C LYS A 251 5.85 -20.66 15.86
N PHE A 252 5.43 -20.66 17.13
CA PHE A 252 4.13 -20.14 17.55
C PHE A 252 4.06 -18.61 17.43
N GLU A 253 5.09 -17.89 17.87
CA GLU A 253 5.21 -16.44 17.72
C GLU A 253 5.09 -16.04 16.24
N ARG A 254 5.90 -16.64 15.35
CA ARG A 254 5.86 -16.36 13.91
C ARG A 254 4.51 -16.68 13.28
N ARG A 255 3.88 -17.79 13.68
CA ARG A 255 2.56 -18.19 13.17
C ARG A 255 1.48 -17.20 13.61
N THR A 256 1.50 -16.79 14.88
CA THR A 256 0.51 -15.87 15.44
C THR A 256 0.66 -14.49 14.81
N LYS A 257 1.89 -13.95 14.76
CA LYS A 257 2.21 -12.68 14.12
C LYS A 257 1.80 -12.63 12.64
N CYS A 258 2.02 -13.72 11.90
CA CYS A 258 1.60 -13.83 10.50
C CYS A 258 0.09 -13.64 10.31
N TRP A 259 -0.72 -14.37 11.09
CA TRP A 259 -2.18 -14.28 11.00
C TRP A 259 -2.72 -13.00 11.61
N ALA A 260 -2.12 -12.50 12.69
CA ALA A 260 -2.47 -11.23 13.31
C ALA A 260 -2.35 -10.09 12.31
N MET A 261 -1.18 -9.92 11.67
CA MET A 261 -0.96 -8.87 10.66
C MET A 261 -1.92 -9.00 9.47
N LEU A 262 -2.14 -10.21 8.94
CA LEU A 262 -3.01 -10.42 7.78
C LEU A 262 -4.46 -9.99 8.10
N TYR A 263 -5.03 -10.50 9.19
CA TYR A 263 -6.41 -10.20 9.55
C TYR A 263 -6.60 -8.80 10.16
N ALA A 264 -5.57 -8.21 10.77
CA ALA A 264 -5.58 -6.81 11.18
C ALA A 264 -5.77 -5.91 9.97
N HIS A 265 -4.98 -6.10 8.91
CA HIS A 265 -5.13 -5.34 7.66
C HIS A 265 -6.52 -5.57 7.03
N MET A 266 -6.99 -6.82 6.91
CA MET A 266 -8.35 -7.09 6.38
C MET A 266 -9.45 -6.37 7.18
N SER A 267 -9.35 -6.40 8.51
CA SER A 267 -10.29 -5.69 9.40
C SER A 267 -10.18 -4.17 9.25
N ALA A 268 -8.97 -3.64 9.04
CA ALA A 268 -8.75 -2.23 8.75
C ALA A 268 -9.44 -1.79 7.45
N PHE A 269 -9.34 -2.59 6.38
CA PHE A 269 -10.03 -2.29 5.11
C PHE A 269 -11.55 -2.42 5.22
N ALA A 270 -12.05 -3.37 6.00
CA ALA A 270 -13.47 -3.43 6.33
C ALA A 270 -13.94 -2.16 7.06
N MET A 271 -13.14 -1.66 8.00
CA MET A 271 -13.41 -0.40 8.71
C MET A 271 -13.31 0.82 7.78
N ILE A 272 -12.34 0.85 6.86
CA ILE A 272 -12.24 1.88 5.82
C ILE A 272 -13.51 1.90 4.96
N SER A 273 -13.98 0.74 4.50
CA SER A 273 -15.21 0.66 3.71
C SER A 273 -16.42 1.14 4.51
N ALA A 274 -16.58 0.70 5.76
CA ALA A 274 -17.68 1.11 6.63
C ALA A 274 -17.66 2.62 6.94
N GLY A 275 -16.50 3.16 7.30
CA GLY A 275 -16.30 4.58 7.57
C GLY A 275 -16.43 5.45 6.32
N GLY A 276 -15.97 4.97 5.17
CA GLY A 276 -16.13 5.64 3.88
C GLY A 276 -17.60 5.68 3.43
N ASP A 277 -18.34 4.59 3.62
CA ASP A 277 -19.79 4.58 3.40
C ASP A 277 -20.51 5.54 4.36
N LEU A 278 -20.09 5.64 5.62
CA LEU A 278 -20.61 6.62 6.57
C LEU A 278 -20.33 8.07 6.12
N GLN A 279 -19.12 8.38 5.66
CA GLN A 279 -18.77 9.71 5.13
C GLN A 279 -19.60 10.07 3.90
N ASN A 280 -19.89 9.09 3.03
CA ASN A 280 -20.71 9.27 1.82
C ASN A 280 -22.23 9.32 2.10
N ALA A 281 -22.68 8.94 3.30
CA ALA A 281 -24.09 9.00 3.67
C ALA A 281 -24.53 10.43 4.03
N LYS A 282 -25.83 10.73 3.88
CA LYS A 282 -26.41 12.01 4.34
C LYS A 282 -26.59 11.96 5.87
N PRO A 283 -26.27 13.02 6.63
CA PRO A 283 -25.85 14.36 6.19
C PRO A 283 -24.33 14.53 6.00
N PHE A 284 -23.52 13.50 6.21
CA PHE A 284 -22.04 13.61 6.27
C PHE A 284 -21.39 14.10 4.97
N VAL A 285 -21.93 13.71 3.81
CA VAL A 285 -21.45 14.16 2.50
C VAL A 285 -21.78 15.62 2.17
N THR A 286 -22.69 16.26 2.92
CA THR A 286 -23.19 17.60 2.55
C THR A 286 -22.24 18.74 2.89
N ASN A 287 -21.41 18.57 3.93
CA ASN A 287 -20.47 19.59 4.39
C ASN A 287 -19.19 18.91 4.88
N PRO A 288 -17.99 19.42 4.52
CA PRO A 288 -16.72 18.92 5.06
C PRO A 288 -16.71 18.79 6.59
N ALA A 289 -17.34 19.71 7.33
CA ALA A 289 -17.43 19.66 8.78
C ALA A 289 -18.17 18.41 9.29
N PHE A 290 -19.22 17.97 8.60
CA PHE A 290 -19.90 16.72 8.98
C PHE A 290 -19.04 15.50 8.64
N SER A 291 -18.26 15.51 7.56
CA SER A 291 -17.30 14.44 7.27
C SER A 291 -16.25 14.27 8.39
N TRP A 292 -15.82 15.36 9.02
CA TRP A 292 -14.98 15.29 10.23
C TRP A 292 -15.70 14.71 11.45
N LEU A 293 -16.99 15.01 11.62
CA LEU A 293 -17.83 14.40 12.66
C LEU A 293 -17.96 12.87 12.47
N ALA A 294 -18.10 12.41 11.22
CA ALA A 294 -18.14 10.97 10.91
C ALA A 294 -16.88 10.24 11.40
N ILE A 295 -15.70 10.86 11.28
CA ILE A 295 -14.45 10.30 11.84
C ILE A 295 -14.55 10.17 13.35
N GLY A 296 -15.06 11.19 14.04
CA GLY A 296 -15.27 11.15 15.49
C GLY A 296 -16.17 9.98 15.93
N LEU A 297 -17.22 9.70 15.15
CA LEU A 297 -18.09 8.53 15.37
C LEU A 297 -17.36 7.21 15.15
N CYS A 298 -16.55 7.09 14.09
CA CYS A 298 -15.73 5.90 13.84
C CYS A 298 -14.70 5.66 14.96
N VAL A 299 -14.04 6.72 15.45
CA VAL A 299 -13.09 6.63 16.58
C VAL A 299 -13.81 6.14 17.84
N LEU A 300 -14.95 6.74 18.17
CA LEU A 300 -15.74 6.33 19.33
C LEU A 300 -16.18 4.85 19.23
N PHE A 301 -16.63 4.44 18.04
CA PHE A 301 -17.02 3.07 17.77
C PHE A 301 -15.86 2.08 17.98
N LEU A 302 -14.68 2.34 17.39
CA LEU A 302 -13.51 1.47 17.54
C LEU A 302 -13.06 1.39 19.00
N LEU A 303 -12.97 2.53 19.70
CA LEU A 303 -12.58 2.55 21.10
C LEU A 303 -13.57 1.78 21.98
N LEU A 304 -14.88 1.84 21.68
CA LEU A 304 -15.89 1.05 22.38
C LEU A 304 -15.70 -0.46 22.14
N VAL A 305 -15.49 -0.87 20.88
CA VAL A 305 -15.23 -2.27 20.52
C VAL A 305 -13.97 -2.79 21.24
N PHE A 306 -12.88 -2.03 21.20
CA PHE A 306 -11.61 -2.41 21.84
C PHE A 306 -11.68 -2.38 23.37
N SER A 307 -12.53 -1.53 23.95
CA SER A 307 -12.77 -1.54 25.39
C SER A 307 -13.48 -2.82 25.84
N ILE A 308 -14.42 -3.33 25.02
CA ILE A 308 -15.13 -4.58 25.31
C ILE A 308 -14.16 -5.77 25.24
N THR A 309 -13.26 -5.81 24.25
CA THR A 309 -12.26 -6.88 24.13
C THR A 309 -11.17 -6.77 25.19
N ALA A 310 -10.77 -5.55 25.57
CA ALA A 310 -9.82 -5.33 26.66
C ALA A 310 -10.26 -5.93 28.00
N ILE A 311 -11.57 -5.92 28.30
CA ILE A 311 -12.13 -6.59 29.50
C ILE A 311 -11.88 -8.10 29.45
N LYS A 312 -11.86 -8.71 28.27
CA LYS A 312 -11.60 -10.15 28.10
C LYS A 312 -10.12 -10.48 28.15
N TYR A 313 -9.24 -9.58 27.71
CA TYR A 313 -7.80 -9.81 27.75
C TYR A 313 -7.27 -10.02 29.17
N THR A 314 -7.77 -9.28 30.15
CA THR A 314 -7.32 -9.41 31.56
C THR A 314 -7.56 -10.80 32.15
N GLN A 315 -8.53 -11.56 31.61
CA GLN A 315 -8.85 -12.91 32.08
C GLN A 315 -7.97 -14.00 31.44
N LEU A 316 -7.23 -13.66 30.38
CA LEU A 316 -6.48 -14.61 29.55
C LEU A 316 -4.95 -14.50 29.74
N GLU A 317 -4.45 -13.47 30.41
CA GLU A 317 -2.99 -13.23 30.60
C GLU A 317 -2.29 -14.26 31.51
N GLU A 318 -3.02 -15.20 32.14
CA GLU A 318 -2.43 -16.19 33.05
C GLU A 318 -1.58 -17.26 32.33
N THR A 319 -1.88 -17.59 31.08
CA THR A 319 -1.18 -18.62 30.30
C THR A 319 -0.16 -18.01 29.33
N GLU A 320 0.87 -18.76 28.94
CA GLU A 320 1.83 -18.33 27.90
C GLU A 320 1.14 -18.10 26.54
N ALA A 321 0.23 -19.00 26.15
CA ALA A 321 -0.56 -18.86 24.94
C ALA A 321 -1.50 -17.64 25.01
N GLY A 322 -2.09 -17.39 26.17
CA GLY A 322 -2.94 -16.22 26.41
C GLY A 322 -2.18 -14.90 26.36
N ARG A 323 -0.96 -14.84 26.91
CA ARG A 323 -0.08 -13.64 26.77
C ARG A 323 0.25 -13.35 25.32
N LEU A 324 0.64 -14.36 24.54
CA LEU A 324 0.92 -14.20 23.11
C LEU A 324 -0.34 -13.75 22.34
N PHE A 325 -1.50 -14.31 22.66
CA PHE A 325 -2.78 -13.87 22.08
C PHE A 325 -3.09 -12.41 22.40
N VAL A 326 -2.92 -11.97 23.65
CA VAL A 326 -3.22 -10.61 24.08
C VAL A 326 -2.25 -9.60 23.45
N GLU A 327 -0.96 -9.91 23.40
CA GLU A 327 0.06 -9.07 22.77
C GLU A 327 -0.26 -8.84 21.29
N GLU A 328 -0.40 -9.92 20.52
CA GLU A 328 -0.65 -9.85 19.08
C GLU A 328 -2.04 -9.28 18.75
N SER A 329 -3.04 -9.47 19.62
CA SER A 329 -4.36 -8.87 19.44
C SER A 329 -4.36 -7.36 19.71
N ARG A 330 -3.58 -6.87 20.69
CA ARG A 330 -3.45 -5.43 20.94
C ARG A 330 -2.70 -4.74 19.80
N ASP A 331 -1.64 -5.34 19.28
CA ASP A 331 -0.92 -4.83 18.11
C ASP A 331 -1.85 -4.80 16.88
N ALA A 332 -2.65 -5.85 16.66
CA ALA A 332 -3.65 -5.88 15.60
C ALA A 332 -4.73 -4.80 15.73
N GLU A 333 -5.22 -4.51 16.95
CA GLU A 333 -6.18 -3.42 17.19
C GLU A 333 -5.60 -2.04 16.88
N ASP A 334 -4.34 -1.81 17.30
CA ASP A 334 -3.66 -0.53 17.08
C ASP A 334 -3.40 -0.32 15.58
N ASP A 335 -3.04 -1.37 14.82
CA ASP A 335 -2.92 -1.34 13.37
C ASP A 335 -4.26 -1.05 12.68
N VAL A 336 -5.36 -1.73 13.08
CA VAL A 336 -6.71 -1.47 12.57
C VAL A 336 -7.10 -0.01 12.76
N PHE A 337 -6.87 0.54 13.94
CA PHE A 337 -7.16 1.93 14.26
C PHE A 337 -6.34 2.88 13.40
N CYS A 338 -5.02 2.72 13.38
CA CYS A 338 -4.12 3.64 12.70
C CYS A 338 -4.38 3.66 11.20
N VAL A 339 -4.53 2.49 10.57
CA VAL A 339 -4.78 2.39 9.12
C VAL A 339 -6.15 2.98 8.76
N ALA A 340 -7.21 2.61 9.47
CA ALA A 340 -8.57 3.05 9.11
C ALA A 340 -8.80 4.54 9.39
N ILE A 341 -8.45 5.02 10.59
CA ILE A 341 -8.72 6.41 10.97
C ILE A 341 -7.88 7.38 10.16
N SER A 342 -6.59 7.08 9.93
CA SER A 342 -5.73 7.94 9.11
C SER A 342 -6.23 8.08 7.67
N PHE A 343 -6.76 7.01 7.08
CA PHE A 343 -7.33 7.03 5.74
C PHE A 343 -8.57 7.93 5.68
N LEU A 344 -9.49 7.80 6.64
CA LEU A 344 -10.70 8.63 6.73
C LEU A 344 -10.38 10.11 6.99
N VAL A 345 -9.33 10.39 7.79
CA VAL A 345 -8.80 11.74 8.01
C VAL A 345 -8.31 12.36 6.70
N VAL A 346 -7.53 11.62 5.91
CA VAL A 346 -7.04 12.12 4.62
C VAL A 346 -8.19 12.27 3.62
N GLN A 347 -9.22 11.43 3.66
CA GLN A 347 -10.43 11.63 2.86
C GLN A 347 -11.17 12.93 3.21
N SER A 348 -11.40 13.21 4.50
CA SER A 348 -12.02 14.48 4.93
C SER A 348 -11.14 15.69 4.60
N ALA A 349 -9.82 15.57 4.71
CA ALA A 349 -8.90 16.64 4.31
C ALA A 349 -9.01 16.92 2.80
N ARG A 350 -9.06 15.88 1.98
CA ARG A 350 -9.29 15.99 0.54
C ARG A 350 -10.64 16.61 0.21
N PHE A 351 -11.71 16.22 0.90
CA PHE A 351 -13.02 16.85 0.73
C PHE A 351 -12.97 18.35 1.09
N THR A 352 -12.21 18.71 2.13
CA THR A 352 -12.01 20.12 2.52
C THR A 352 -11.27 20.92 1.44
N ILE A 353 -10.28 20.32 0.77
CA ILE A 353 -9.47 20.98 -0.27
C ILE A 353 -10.23 21.08 -1.61
N THR A 354 -10.94 20.01 -1.97
CA THR A 354 -11.48 19.83 -3.33
C THR A 354 -12.98 20.15 -3.43
N GLY A 355 -13.68 20.22 -2.31
CA GLY A 355 -15.13 20.41 -2.26
C GLY A 355 -15.95 19.19 -2.72
N VAL A 356 -15.28 18.09 -3.10
CA VAL A 356 -15.92 16.83 -3.50
C VAL A 356 -15.35 15.69 -2.67
N LEU A 357 -16.23 14.92 -2.02
CA LEU A 357 -15.81 13.75 -1.26
C LEU A 357 -15.37 12.64 -2.23
N PRO A 358 -14.16 12.07 -2.07
CA PRO A 358 -13.73 10.92 -2.85
C PRO A 358 -14.64 9.70 -2.63
N SER A 359 -14.60 8.74 -3.56
CA SER A 359 -15.22 7.42 -3.32
C SER A 359 -14.63 6.74 -2.08
N LYS A 360 -15.30 5.69 -1.58
CA LYS A 360 -14.83 4.91 -0.41
C LYS A 360 -13.41 4.31 -0.56
N LEU A 361 -12.92 4.16 -1.80
CA LEU A 361 -11.54 3.72 -2.13
C LEU A 361 -10.56 4.89 -2.27
N GLY A 362 -11.01 6.13 -2.05
CA GLY A 362 -10.20 7.33 -2.21
C GLY A 362 -10.00 7.75 -3.67
N LEU A 363 -10.80 7.26 -4.62
CA LEU A 363 -10.69 7.59 -6.04
C LEU A 363 -11.71 8.66 -6.46
N TYR A 364 -11.33 9.57 -7.37
CA TYR A 364 -12.24 10.46 -8.09
C TYR A 364 -12.64 9.82 -9.41
N HIS A 365 -13.91 9.92 -9.80
CA HIS A 365 -14.40 9.32 -11.05
C HIS A 365 -14.19 10.24 -12.27
N GLU A 366 -14.30 11.56 -12.09
CA GLU A 366 -14.29 12.52 -13.23
C GLU A 366 -13.58 13.87 -12.92
N LEU A 367 -12.99 14.03 -11.74
CA LEU A 367 -12.40 15.32 -11.34
C LEU A 367 -10.90 15.38 -11.66
N ALA A 368 -10.54 16.10 -12.72
CA ALA A 368 -9.15 16.51 -12.94
C ALA A 368 -8.79 17.57 -11.89
N LEU A 369 -7.89 17.22 -10.97
CA LEU A 369 -7.47 18.13 -9.91
C LEU A 369 -6.41 19.09 -10.43
N GLU A 370 -6.52 20.34 -10.01
CA GLU A 370 -5.51 21.34 -10.34
C GLU A 370 -4.23 21.12 -9.51
N SER A 371 -3.08 21.51 -10.07
CA SER A 371 -1.76 21.35 -9.42
C SER A 371 -1.68 22.00 -8.03
N HIS A 372 -2.46 23.05 -7.78
CA HIS A 372 -2.52 23.72 -6.47
C HIS A 372 -3.16 22.82 -5.39
N GLN A 373 -4.16 22.01 -5.75
CA GLN A 373 -4.82 21.06 -4.83
C GLN A 373 -3.89 19.89 -4.50
N SER A 374 -3.11 19.44 -5.49
CA SER A 374 -2.05 18.43 -5.28
C SER A 374 -0.98 18.93 -4.32
N LEU A 375 -0.51 20.18 -4.47
CA LEU A 375 0.48 20.77 -3.59
C LEU A 375 -0.07 20.96 -2.16
N ALA A 376 -1.32 21.37 -2.02
CA ALA A 376 -1.99 21.47 -0.72
C ALA A 376 -2.02 20.12 0.01
N LEU A 377 -2.23 19.02 -0.73
CA LEU A 377 -2.26 17.67 -0.15
C LEU A 377 -0.87 17.18 0.29
N TYR A 378 0.19 17.52 -0.45
CA TYR A 378 1.56 17.34 0.06
C TYR A 378 1.81 18.16 1.34
N GLY A 379 1.28 19.38 1.40
CA GLY A 379 1.32 20.22 2.61
C GLY A 379 0.64 19.56 3.82
N VAL A 380 -0.52 18.91 3.61
CA VAL A 380 -1.19 18.10 4.66
C VAL A 380 -0.29 16.95 5.11
N GLY A 381 0.36 16.25 4.18
CA GLY A 381 1.31 15.18 4.51
C GLY A 381 2.46 15.67 5.39
N VAL A 382 3.12 16.77 5.00
CA VAL A 382 4.21 17.38 5.77
C VAL A 382 3.73 17.82 7.16
N LEU A 383 2.55 18.43 7.25
CA LEU A 383 1.95 18.81 8.52
C LEU A 383 1.74 17.61 9.45
N LEU A 384 1.24 16.49 8.92
CA LEU A 384 1.06 15.25 9.69
C LEU A 384 2.40 14.66 10.14
N ALA A 385 3.45 14.71 9.31
CA ALA A 385 4.80 14.28 9.70
C ALA A 385 5.40 15.16 10.82
N VAL A 386 5.18 16.47 10.76
CA VAL A 386 5.58 17.41 11.82
C VAL A 386 4.80 17.14 13.10
N LEU A 387 3.47 16.98 13.01
CA LEU A 387 2.60 16.67 14.16
C LEU A 387 3.02 15.35 14.82
N MET A 388 3.26 14.31 14.02
CA MET A 388 3.78 13.02 14.48
C MET A 388 5.07 13.20 15.30
N THR A 389 6.03 13.98 14.78
CA THR A 389 7.31 14.25 15.45
C THR A 389 7.11 15.00 16.77
N ILE A 390 6.29 16.06 16.76
CA ILE A 390 5.97 16.84 17.97
C ILE A 390 5.31 15.93 19.02
N CYS A 391 4.28 15.16 18.65
CA CYS A 391 3.59 14.24 19.55
C CYS A 391 4.54 13.16 20.10
N ALA A 392 5.42 12.62 19.25
CA ALA A 392 6.41 11.62 19.67
C ALA A 392 7.40 12.16 20.70
N LEU A 393 7.81 13.42 20.60
CA LEU A 393 8.79 14.04 21.50
C LEU A 393 8.15 14.56 22.80
N THR A 394 6.97 15.18 22.71
CA THR A 394 6.35 15.94 23.81
C THR A 394 5.40 15.14 24.70
N LEU A 395 4.63 14.19 24.13
CA LEU A 395 3.63 13.47 24.91
C LEU A 395 4.25 12.35 25.77
N PRO A 396 3.71 12.09 26.98
CA PRO A 396 4.15 10.98 27.81
C PRO A 396 3.80 9.63 27.18
N ARG A 397 4.57 8.58 27.52
CA ARG A 397 4.35 7.22 27.02
C ARG A 397 2.96 6.72 27.44
N SER A 398 2.09 6.49 26.46
CA SER A 398 0.71 6.02 26.65
C SER A 398 0.20 5.40 25.34
N ARG A 399 -0.75 4.46 25.41
CA ARG A 399 -1.38 3.88 24.21
C ARG A 399 -2.00 4.96 23.31
N GLY A 400 -2.65 5.97 23.91
CA GLY A 400 -3.23 7.09 23.16
C GLY A 400 -2.18 7.87 22.36
N LYS A 401 -0.98 8.08 22.90
CA LYS A 401 0.13 8.68 22.15
C LYS A 401 0.52 7.80 20.96
N ASP A 402 0.70 6.50 21.16
CA ASP A 402 1.13 5.58 20.10
C ASP A 402 0.09 5.54 18.96
N LEU A 403 -1.21 5.55 19.29
CA LEU A 403 -2.30 5.66 18.31
C LEU A 403 -2.27 6.99 17.53
N VAL A 404 -2.04 8.13 18.20
CA VAL A 404 -1.98 9.44 17.52
C VAL A 404 -0.77 9.52 16.59
N VAL A 405 0.40 9.09 17.07
CA VAL A 405 1.64 9.06 16.27
C VAL A 405 1.47 8.11 15.08
N GLY A 406 0.90 6.92 15.30
CA GLY A 406 0.59 5.96 14.24
C GLY A 406 -0.39 6.51 13.20
N CYS A 407 -1.49 7.14 13.63
CA CYS A 407 -2.46 7.78 12.73
C CYS A 407 -1.82 8.91 11.89
N CYS A 408 -0.97 9.74 12.49
CA CYS A 408 -0.28 10.80 11.76
C CYS A 408 0.73 10.23 10.76
N SER A 409 1.43 9.15 11.13
CA SER A 409 2.38 8.47 10.26
C SER A 409 1.70 7.85 9.03
N MET A 410 0.65 7.06 9.25
CA MET A 410 -0.16 6.49 8.16
C MET A 410 -0.84 7.59 7.34
N GLY A 411 -1.31 8.65 7.99
CA GLY A 411 -1.91 9.81 7.32
C GLY A 411 -0.93 10.55 6.41
N PHE A 412 0.34 10.67 6.81
CA PHE A 412 1.40 11.17 5.94
C PHE A 412 1.54 10.32 4.68
N ALA A 413 1.59 8.98 4.82
CA ALA A 413 1.66 8.07 3.69
C ALA A 413 0.45 8.19 2.76
N TRP A 414 -0.78 8.24 3.28
CA TRP A 414 -1.99 8.42 2.48
C TRP A 414 -2.01 9.76 1.75
N ALA A 415 -1.65 10.85 2.43
CA ALA A 415 -1.57 12.16 1.82
C ALA A 415 -0.55 12.18 0.67
N PHE A 416 0.62 11.58 0.88
CA PHE A 416 1.66 11.49 -0.15
C PHE A 416 1.24 10.62 -1.34
N LEU A 417 0.56 9.49 -1.09
CA LEU A 417 -0.02 8.64 -2.13
C LEU A 417 -0.95 9.44 -3.04
N PHE A 418 -1.98 10.03 -2.44
CA PHE A 418 -3.02 10.71 -3.18
C PHE A 418 -2.49 11.99 -3.83
N ALA A 419 -1.56 12.71 -3.19
CA ALA A 419 -0.91 13.87 -3.80
C ALA A 419 -0.11 13.47 -5.04
N THR A 420 0.66 12.38 -4.96
CA THR A 420 1.44 11.89 -6.12
C THR A 420 0.53 11.41 -7.24
N ARG A 421 -0.59 10.77 -6.91
CA ARG A 421 -1.62 10.39 -7.88
C ARG A 421 -2.20 11.61 -8.59
N CYS A 422 -2.59 12.65 -7.86
CA CYS A 422 -3.11 13.89 -8.43
C CYS A 422 -2.07 14.60 -9.31
N LEU A 423 -0.80 14.58 -8.89
CA LEU A 423 0.31 15.13 -9.68
C LEU A 423 0.47 14.40 -11.00
N PHE A 424 0.32 13.07 -11.02
CA PHE A 424 0.38 12.27 -12.25
C PHE A 424 -0.78 12.59 -13.19
N ASP A 425 -2.00 12.72 -12.64
CA ASP A 425 -3.18 13.11 -13.42
C ASP A 425 -3.04 14.52 -14.04
N SER A 426 -2.34 15.45 -13.38
CA SER A 426 -2.15 16.83 -13.88
C SER A 426 -0.86 17.03 -14.71
N TRP A 427 0.00 16.02 -14.83
CA TRP A 427 1.30 16.17 -15.48
C TRP A 427 1.18 16.23 -17.01
N PRO A 428 1.60 17.31 -17.69
CA PRO A 428 1.34 17.51 -19.12
C PRO A 428 1.95 16.44 -20.04
N LEU A 429 3.15 15.93 -19.71
CA LEU A 429 3.77 14.85 -20.48
C LEU A 429 2.97 13.54 -20.39
N LEU A 430 2.41 13.21 -19.23
CA LEU A 430 1.64 11.99 -19.04
C LEU A 430 0.28 12.09 -19.75
N GLN A 431 -0.37 13.25 -19.66
CA GLN A 431 -1.59 13.55 -20.41
C GLN A 431 -1.37 13.46 -21.92
N LYS A 432 -0.24 13.95 -22.44
CA LYS A 432 0.09 13.86 -23.87
C LYS A 432 0.14 12.41 -24.37
N HIS A 433 0.57 11.48 -23.52
CA HIS A 433 0.68 10.05 -23.84
C HIS A 433 -0.54 9.24 -23.37
N ASN A 434 -1.62 9.86 -22.91
CA ASN A 434 -2.80 9.20 -22.34
C ASN A 434 -2.50 8.26 -21.16
N ILE A 435 -1.38 8.52 -20.45
CA ILE A 435 -1.00 7.75 -19.26
C ILE A 435 -1.62 8.45 -18.05
N SER A 436 -2.59 7.80 -17.41
CA SER A 436 -3.18 8.26 -16.15
C SER A 436 -3.16 7.13 -15.12
N PRO A 437 -3.10 7.43 -13.81
CA PRO A 437 -3.40 6.50 -12.71
C PRO A 437 -4.68 5.65 -12.83
N VAL A 438 -5.56 5.93 -13.80
CA VAL A 438 -6.68 5.05 -14.18
C VAL A 438 -6.21 3.87 -15.04
N THR A 439 -5.31 4.13 -15.98
CA THR A 439 -4.68 3.13 -16.88
C THR A 439 -3.73 2.21 -16.13
N ILE A 440 -3.54 0.97 -16.62
CA ILE A 440 -2.61 0.01 -16.01
C ILE A 440 -1.18 0.57 -16.02
N GLU A 441 -0.76 1.16 -17.13
CA GLU A 441 0.56 1.78 -17.29
C GLU A 441 0.83 2.86 -16.24
N GLY A 442 -0.14 3.77 -16.05
CA GLY A 442 -0.04 4.81 -15.04
C GLY A 442 -0.02 4.27 -13.61
N ARG A 443 -0.72 3.16 -13.32
CA ARG A 443 -0.66 2.48 -12.02
C ARG A 443 0.73 1.87 -11.77
N VAL A 444 1.30 1.18 -12.76
CA VAL A 444 2.66 0.62 -12.70
C VAL A 444 3.69 1.74 -12.48
N LEU A 445 3.61 2.82 -13.26
CA LEU A 445 4.55 3.95 -13.17
C LEU A 445 4.47 4.63 -11.79
N LEU A 446 3.27 4.81 -11.26
CA LEU A 446 3.04 5.35 -9.92
C LEU A 446 3.64 4.44 -8.83
N ALA A 447 3.39 3.13 -8.91
CA ALA A 447 3.94 2.15 -7.97
C ALA A 447 5.47 2.13 -7.99
N MET A 448 6.08 2.17 -9.17
CA MET A 448 7.53 2.25 -9.35
C MET A 448 8.10 3.53 -8.75
N THR A 449 7.47 4.67 -9.02
CA THR A 449 7.92 5.98 -8.53
C THR A 449 7.90 6.05 -7.01
N LEU A 450 6.81 5.60 -6.38
CA LEU A 450 6.68 5.59 -4.92
C LEU A 450 7.56 4.54 -4.25
N SER A 451 7.87 3.44 -4.93
CA SER A 451 8.84 2.44 -4.45
C SER A 451 10.26 3.00 -4.46
N LEU A 452 10.67 3.70 -5.51
CA LEU A 452 11.98 4.36 -5.59
C LEU A 452 12.10 5.52 -4.60
N PHE A 453 11.04 6.31 -4.44
CA PHE A 453 10.95 7.33 -3.40
C PHE A 453 11.18 6.71 -2.02
N THR A 454 10.52 5.60 -1.72
CA THR A 454 10.68 4.89 -0.44
C THR A 454 12.12 4.41 -0.24
N CYS A 455 12.75 3.83 -1.27
CA CYS A 455 14.16 3.41 -1.20
C CYS A 455 15.10 4.60 -0.91
N GLY A 456 14.91 5.73 -1.60
CA GLY A 456 15.68 6.94 -1.33
C GLY A 456 15.43 7.50 0.07
N PHE A 457 14.19 7.42 0.56
CA PHE A 457 13.82 7.91 1.88
C PHE A 457 14.42 7.06 3.01
N ILE A 458 14.60 5.74 2.81
CA ILE A 458 15.32 4.88 3.76
C ILE A 458 16.74 5.40 4.01
N ILE A 459 17.47 5.80 2.96
CA ILE A 459 18.84 6.34 3.08
C ILE A 459 18.83 7.66 3.87
N VAL A 460 17.79 8.47 3.71
CA VAL A 460 17.64 9.71 4.50
C VAL A 460 17.35 9.40 5.96
N LEU A 461 16.45 8.46 6.25
CA LEU A 461 16.11 8.04 7.61
C LEU A 461 17.32 7.45 8.34
N ASP A 462 18.11 6.63 7.66
CA ASP A 462 19.36 6.05 8.15
C ASP A 462 20.35 7.14 8.62
N LYS A 463 20.62 8.13 7.77
CA LYS A 463 21.47 9.27 8.13
C LYS A 463 20.93 10.09 9.29
N VAL A 464 19.62 10.24 9.39
CA VAL A 464 18.97 10.95 10.50
C VAL A 464 19.08 10.16 11.81
N GLU A 465 18.94 8.84 11.75
CA GLU A 465 19.09 7.96 12.90
C GLU A 465 20.54 7.96 13.42
N ASP A 466 21.51 7.83 12.52
CA ASP A 466 22.94 7.87 12.88
C ASP A 466 23.36 9.22 13.48
N ALA A 467 22.85 10.33 12.95
CA ALA A 467 23.16 11.68 13.46
C ALA A 467 22.60 11.96 14.86
N LEU A 468 21.59 11.19 15.31
CA LEU A 468 20.87 11.43 16.55
C LEU A 468 21.08 10.32 17.61
N ARG A 469 22.01 9.38 17.36
CA ARG A 469 22.31 8.25 18.23
C ARG A 469 22.76 8.63 19.66
N GLU A 470 23.14 9.88 19.91
CA GLU A 470 23.77 10.29 21.18
C GLU A 470 22.81 10.64 22.35
N ASP A 471 21.52 10.99 22.13
CA ASP A 471 20.69 11.58 23.23
C ASP A 471 19.22 11.09 23.34
N GLY A 472 18.76 10.09 22.58
CA GLY A 472 17.32 9.78 22.51
C GLY A 472 16.87 8.41 21.99
N GLU A 473 17.69 7.37 22.16
CA GLU A 473 17.59 6.04 21.51
C GLU A 473 16.15 5.51 21.32
N ASP A 474 15.34 5.44 22.38
CA ASP A 474 14.04 4.75 22.30
C ASP A 474 12.96 5.54 21.53
N LYS A 475 13.00 6.88 21.59
CA LYS A 475 11.92 7.72 21.02
C LYS A 475 12.08 7.86 19.51
N LEU A 476 13.31 8.13 19.07
CA LEU A 476 13.62 8.27 17.65
C LEU A 476 13.41 6.96 16.90
N TYR A 477 13.88 5.86 17.49
CA TYR A 477 13.69 4.52 16.93
C TYR A 477 12.22 4.21 16.63
N LYS A 478 11.32 4.49 17.58
CA LYS A 478 9.88 4.31 17.38
C LYS A 478 9.33 5.20 16.26
N LEU A 479 9.81 6.43 16.15
CA LEU A 479 9.41 7.36 15.08
C LEU A 479 9.82 6.83 13.71
N VAL A 480 11.08 6.42 13.56
CA VAL A 480 11.61 5.84 12.32
C VAL A 480 10.83 4.58 11.94
N LYS A 481 10.60 3.68 12.90
CA LYS A 481 9.78 2.47 12.68
C LYS A 481 8.39 2.82 12.17
N ASN A 482 7.70 3.79 12.77
CA ASN A 482 6.36 4.18 12.35
C ASN A 482 6.35 4.73 10.91
N ILE A 483 7.31 5.59 10.55
CA ILE A 483 7.44 6.12 9.19
C ILE A 483 7.67 4.98 8.19
N ILE A 484 8.52 4.02 8.54
CA ILE A 484 8.82 2.87 7.69
C ILE A 484 7.57 2.02 7.48
N THR A 485 6.82 1.71 8.53
CA THR A 485 5.54 1.00 8.40
C THR A 485 4.60 1.79 7.48
N ALA A 486 4.50 3.11 7.63
CA ALA A 486 3.66 3.96 6.78
C ALA A 486 4.09 3.94 5.30
N LEU A 487 5.40 4.04 5.01
CA LEU A 487 5.93 3.91 3.65
C LEU A 487 5.69 2.51 3.07
N SER A 488 5.70 1.47 3.91
CA SER A 488 5.39 0.10 3.49
C SER A 488 3.93 -0.02 3.01
N ILE A 489 3.00 0.62 3.71
CA ILE A 489 1.58 0.64 3.31
C ILE A 489 1.41 1.42 1.99
N LEU A 490 2.11 2.56 1.84
CA LEU A 490 2.14 3.35 0.62
C LEU A 490 2.56 2.50 -0.60
N VAL A 491 3.66 1.75 -0.46
CA VAL A 491 4.15 0.85 -1.51
C VAL A 491 3.18 -0.30 -1.74
N GLY A 492 2.71 -0.95 -0.66
CA GLY A 492 1.77 -2.07 -0.76
C GLY A 492 0.48 -1.72 -1.49
N PHE A 493 -0.07 -0.55 -1.24
CA PHE A 493 -1.34 -0.12 -1.82
C PHE A 493 -1.21 0.31 -3.30
N THR A 494 -0.08 0.90 -3.71
CA THR A 494 0.13 1.19 -5.14
C THR A 494 0.30 -0.07 -5.98
N TRP A 495 1.01 -1.06 -5.44
CA TRP A 495 1.14 -2.37 -6.08
C TRP A 495 -0.20 -3.11 -6.10
N GLU A 496 -0.96 -3.07 -5.01
CA GLU A 496 -2.31 -3.64 -4.96
C GLU A 496 -3.21 -3.09 -6.08
N HIS A 497 -3.29 -1.77 -6.25
CA HIS A 497 -4.07 -1.16 -7.35
C HIS A 497 -3.62 -1.63 -8.74
N THR A 498 -2.32 -1.86 -8.92
CA THR A 498 -1.77 -2.37 -10.17
C THR A 498 -2.26 -3.80 -10.42
N PHE A 499 -2.16 -4.65 -9.40
CA PHE A 499 -2.62 -6.05 -9.48
C PHE A 499 -4.13 -6.18 -9.63
N ASP A 500 -4.92 -5.38 -8.92
CA ASP A 500 -6.38 -5.33 -9.08
C ASP A 500 -6.75 -4.99 -10.53
N GLY A 501 -6.08 -4.00 -11.13
CA GLY A 501 -6.25 -3.66 -12.55
C GLY A 501 -5.90 -4.82 -13.48
N CYS A 502 -4.82 -5.56 -13.21
CA CYS A 502 -4.44 -6.74 -13.98
C CYS A 502 -5.46 -7.89 -13.83
N VAL A 503 -5.91 -8.17 -12.61
CA VAL A 503 -6.92 -9.20 -12.31
C VAL A 503 -8.24 -8.85 -12.97
N GLU A 504 -8.62 -7.57 -12.96
CA GLU A 504 -9.79 -7.06 -13.67
C GLU A 504 -9.68 -7.24 -15.18
N ALA A 505 -8.55 -6.83 -15.79
CA ALA A 505 -8.31 -7.01 -17.21
C ALA A 505 -8.40 -8.50 -17.63
N ILE A 506 -7.75 -9.40 -16.88
CA ILE A 506 -7.79 -10.85 -17.18
C ILE A 506 -9.21 -11.40 -17.01
N SER A 507 -9.91 -11.01 -15.94
CA SER A 507 -11.27 -11.49 -15.67
C SER A 507 -12.29 -11.03 -16.70
N SER A 508 -12.07 -9.87 -17.33
CA SER A 508 -12.97 -9.31 -18.35
C SER A 508 -13.04 -10.16 -19.64
N LEU A 509 -12.07 -11.06 -19.85
CA LEU A 509 -12.05 -12.00 -20.98
C LEU A 509 -13.05 -13.15 -20.84
N TRP A 510 -13.68 -13.29 -19.68
CA TRP A 510 -14.55 -14.42 -19.33
C TRP A 510 -15.96 -13.95 -18.96
N GLU A 511 -16.97 -14.76 -19.27
CA GLU A 511 -18.37 -14.46 -18.93
C GLU A 511 -18.60 -14.34 -17.41
N ASP A 512 -17.98 -15.23 -16.62
CA ASP A 512 -17.98 -15.14 -15.16
C ASP A 512 -16.72 -14.46 -14.63
N ALA A 513 -16.65 -13.14 -14.82
CA ALA A 513 -15.54 -12.33 -14.32
C ALA A 513 -15.32 -12.49 -12.81
N LEU A 514 -16.40 -12.61 -12.01
CA LEU A 514 -16.27 -12.77 -10.55
C LEU A 514 -15.59 -14.10 -10.21
N GLY A 515 -16.02 -15.21 -10.81
CA GLY A 515 -15.40 -16.52 -10.62
C GLY A 515 -13.89 -16.50 -10.94
N VAL A 516 -13.51 -15.87 -12.06
CA VAL A 516 -12.09 -15.74 -12.44
C VAL A 516 -11.30 -14.87 -11.47
N LYS A 517 -11.84 -13.72 -11.02
CA LYS A 517 -11.19 -12.88 -10.00
C LYS A 517 -10.93 -13.69 -8.72
N LEU A 518 -11.90 -14.49 -8.26
CA LEU A 518 -11.75 -15.33 -7.06
C LEU A 518 -10.68 -16.42 -7.22
N ILE A 519 -10.64 -17.10 -8.36
CA ILE A 519 -9.65 -18.15 -8.63
C ILE A 519 -8.25 -17.55 -8.67
N LEU A 520 -8.05 -16.43 -9.37
CA LEU A 520 -6.74 -15.76 -9.44
C LEU A 520 -6.27 -15.32 -8.06
N THR A 521 -7.13 -14.65 -7.28
CA THR A 521 -6.80 -14.25 -5.92
C THR A 521 -6.46 -15.46 -5.03
N PHE A 522 -7.22 -16.55 -5.14
CA PHE A 522 -6.93 -17.77 -4.38
C PHE A 522 -5.57 -18.37 -4.75
N LEU A 523 -5.23 -18.45 -6.04
CA LEU A 523 -3.94 -18.97 -6.49
C LEU A 523 -2.77 -18.11 -6.00
N ILE A 524 -2.90 -16.77 -6.10
CA ILE A 524 -1.88 -15.83 -5.61
C ILE A 524 -1.68 -16.00 -4.11
N THR A 525 -2.75 -15.99 -3.32
CA THR A 525 -2.67 -16.08 -1.86
C THR A 525 -2.15 -17.44 -1.38
N LEU A 526 -2.51 -18.54 -2.07
CA LEU A 526 -2.03 -19.89 -1.78
C LEU A 526 -0.51 -20.02 -1.93
N VAL A 527 0.09 -19.30 -2.88
CA VAL A 527 1.54 -19.31 -3.11
C VAL A 527 2.26 -18.29 -2.23
N VAL A 528 1.75 -17.06 -2.18
CA VAL A 528 2.44 -15.94 -1.53
C VAL A 528 2.44 -16.07 -0.01
N ILE A 529 1.31 -16.42 0.63
CA ILE A 529 1.22 -16.46 2.10
C ILE A 529 2.19 -17.48 2.71
N PRO A 530 2.28 -18.74 2.24
CA PRO A 530 3.23 -19.71 2.79
C PRO A 530 4.69 -19.31 2.58
N ALA A 531 5.03 -18.78 1.40
CA ALA A 531 6.38 -18.31 1.09
C ALA A 531 6.78 -17.12 1.97
N TRP A 532 5.91 -16.12 2.07
CA TRP A 532 6.08 -14.96 2.94
C TRP A 532 6.31 -15.37 4.40
N ARG A 533 5.45 -16.23 4.95
CA ARG A 533 5.56 -16.69 6.34
C ARG A 533 6.87 -17.45 6.60
N LYS A 534 7.25 -18.35 5.69
CA LYS A 534 8.38 -19.27 5.89
C LYS A 534 9.73 -18.56 5.72
N TYR A 535 9.86 -17.70 4.71
CA TYR A 535 11.16 -17.15 4.32
C TYR A 535 11.31 -15.68 4.72
N ILE A 536 10.32 -14.84 4.44
CA ILE A 536 10.44 -13.38 4.61
C ILE A 536 10.17 -12.97 6.07
N LEU A 537 9.02 -13.36 6.61
CA LEU A 537 8.64 -13.02 7.99
C LEU A 537 9.60 -13.66 9.00
N ALA A 538 10.03 -14.90 8.75
CA ALA A 538 11.02 -15.56 9.59
C ALA A 538 12.32 -14.75 9.65
N LYS A 539 12.78 -14.24 8.50
CA LYS A 539 13.98 -13.42 8.43
C LYS A 539 13.84 -12.10 9.17
N VAL A 540 12.71 -11.42 9.02
CA VAL A 540 12.44 -10.15 9.72
C VAL A 540 12.44 -10.34 11.23
N VAL A 541 11.72 -11.35 11.73
CA VAL A 541 11.67 -11.64 13.17
C VAL A 541 13.06 -11.96 13.72
N GLU A 542 13.88 -12.68 12.96
CA GLU A 542 15.27 -12.95 13.33
C GLU A 542 16.12 -11.67 13.36
N ILE A 543 16.05 -10.81 12.34
CA ILE A 543 16.78 -9.55 12.29
C ILE A 543 16.37 -8.63 13.46
N GLU A 544 15.07 -8.52 13.74
CA GLU A 544 14.54 -7.75 14.89
C GLU A 544 15.05 -8.30 16.24
N LYS A 545 15.19 -9.63 16.36
CA LYS A 545 15.76 -10.26 17.54
C LYS A 545 17.25 -9.94 17.70
N LEU A 546 18.02 -10.07 16.62
CA LEU A 546 19.45 -9.73 16.62
C LEU A 546 19.70 -8.25 16.94
N ASP A 547 18.85 -7.33 16.45
CA ASP A 547 18.93 -5.90 16.80
C ASP A 547 18.72 -5.67 18.31
N ARG A 548 17.70 -6.32 18.89
CA ARG A 548 17.45 -6.25 20.33
C ARG A 548 18.63 -6.79 21.15
N GLU A 549 19.16 -7.95 20.78
CA GLU A 549 20.32 -8.54 21.46
C GLU A 549 21.56 -7.63 21.37
N ARG A 550 21.80 -6.99 20.21
CA ARG A 550 22.89 -6.01 20.04
C ARG A 550 22.73 -4.79 20.93
N LYS A 551 21.52 -4.23 21.02
CA LYS A 551 21.21 -3.09 21.88
C LYS A 551 21.34 -3.41 23.36
N GLU A 552 20.87 -4.58 23.77
CA GLU A 552 21.02 -5.06 25.15
C GLU A 552 22.51 -5.25 25.50
N ALA A 553 23.30 -5.83 24.60
CA ALA A 553 24.74 -5.98 24.79
C ALA A 553 25.45 -4.61 24.93
N ALA A 554 25.12 -3.65 24.05
CA ALA A 554 25.68 -2.29 24.11
C ALA A 554 25.31 -1.57 25.43
N ARG A 555 24.07 -1.72 25.91
CA ARG A 555 23.63 -1.19 27.22
C ARG A 555 24.38 -1.81 28.38
N HIS A 556 24.60 -3.14 28.34
CA HIS A 556 25.39 -3.82 29.35
C HIS A 556 26.84 -3.33 29.38
N GLU A 557 27.46 -3.14 28.21
CA GLU A 557 28.82 -2.62 28.10
C GLU A 557 28.94 -1.18 28.61
N SER A 558 28.01 -0.30 28.22
CA SER A 558 27.93 1.08 28.73
C SER A 558 27.74 1.12 30.25
N SER A 559 26.82 0.31 30.79
CA SER A 559 26.59 0.26 32.24
C SER A 559 27.80 -0.23 33.03
N ARG A 560 28.55 -1.18 32.47
CA ARG A 560 29.79 -1.69 33.07
C ARG A 560 30.89 -0.63 33.06
N PHE A 561 31.04 0.08 31.94
CA PHE A 561 32.00 1.18 31.84
C PHE A 561 31.69 2.29 32.85
N SER A 562 30.42 2.70 33.00
CA SER A 562 30.00 3.69 34.00
C SER A 562 30.29 3.25 35.44
N GLN A 563 30.08 1.97 35.77
CA GLN A 563 30.39 1.41 37.09
C GLN A 563 31.90 1.36 37.38
N GLU A 564 32.71 0.99 36.37
CA GLU A 564 34.17 0.98 36.49
C GLU A 564 34.71 2.41 36.69
N THR A 565 34.22 3.41 35.93
CA THR A 565 34.61 4.82 36.13
C THR A 565 34.17 5.39 37.47
N SER A 566 32.96 5.09 37.96
CA SER A 566 32.52 5.59 39.27
C SER A 566 33.33 4.97 40.41
N SER A 567 33.71 3.69 40.27
CA SER A 567 34.56 3.00 41.25
C SER A 567 35.99 3.57 41.25
N GLU A 568 36.54 3.93 40.10
CA GLU A 568 37.86 4.59 40.02
C GLU A 568 37.83 6.00 40.60
N GLU A 569 36.80 6.80 40.31
CA GLU A 569 36.63 8.13 40.91
C GLU A 569 36.46 8.04 42.44
N GLU A 570 35.68 7.08 42.95
CA GLU A 570 35.50 6.88 44.38
C GLU A 570 36.79 6.38 45.06
N ALA A 571 37.57 5.52 44.41
CA ALA A 571 38.87 5.08 44.89
C ALA A 571 39.90 6.22 44.91
N THR A 572 39.89 7.08 43.89
CA THR A 572 40.77 8.25 43.79
C THR A 572 40.42 9.30 44.84
N ALA A 573 39.13 9.54 45.08
CA ALA A 573 38.66 10.43 46.14
C ALA A 573 39.07 9.95 47.54
N ARG A 574 39.03 8.63 47.79
CA ARG A 574 39.49 8.03 49.07
C ARG A 574 41.01 8.08 49.26
N LEU A 575 41.80 8.17 48.19
CA LEU A 575 43.25 8.36 48.24
C LEU A 575 43.67 9.81 48.49
N LEU A 576 42.78 10.77 48.19
CA LEU A 576 43.02 12.22 48.35
C LEU A 576 42.53 12.78 49.69
N CYS A 577 41.67 12.04 50.42
CA CYS A 577 41.28 12.30 51.82
C CYS A 577 42.18 11.54 52.78
#